data_AF-A0A1V4M883-F1
#
_entry.id   AF-A0A1V4M883-F1
#
_cell.length_a   1.000
_cell.length_b   1.000
_cell.length_c   1.000
_cell.angle_alpha   90.00
_cell.angle_beta   90.00
_cell.angle_gamma   90.00
#
_symmetry.space_group_name_H-M   'P 1'
#
loop_
_entity.id
_entity.type
_entity.pdbx_description
1 polymer ?
#
loop_
_entity_poly.entity_id
_entity_poly.type
_entity_poly.pdbx_seq_one_letter_code
_entity_poly.pdbx_strand_id
1 'polypeptide(L)' 'LKFQGRLAEKELEAKKLKLEAAGLISLVRDKLDPFEAVECLEIEVAFQAMANLLSTVIELRATRNEIDAIHKALGS' A
#
# COMPACT_ATOMS: atom_id res chain seq x y z
N LEU A 1 1.71 -28.14 3.44
CA LEU A 1 2.69 -27.72 2.40
C LEU A 1 2.09 -26.71 1.41
N LYS A 2 1.09 -27.03 0.57
CA LYS A 2 0.53 -26.09 -0.45
C LYS A 2 0.00 -24.76 0.13
N PHE A 3 -0.67 -24.80 1.27
CA PHE A 3 -1.22 -23.61 1.93
C PHE A 3 -0.14 -22.74 2.60
N GLN A 4 0.97 -23.32 3.07
CA GLN A 4 2.07 -22.58 3.69
C GLN A 4 2.89 -21.80 2.66
N GLY A 5 3.12 -22.37 1.46
CA GLY A 5 3.77 -21.65 0.36
C GLY A 5 2.94 -20.45 -0.10
N ARG A 6 1.63 -20.65 -0.32
CA ARG A 6 0.70 -19.57 -0.69
C ARG A 6 0.61 -18.49 0.39
N LEU A 7 0.66 -18.86 1.67
CA LEU A 7 0.68 -17.91 2.78
C LEU A 7 1.92 -17.02 2.70
N ALA A 8 3.10 -17.60 2.58
CA ALA A 8 4.36 -16.85 2.50
C ALA A 8 4.40 -15.90 1.29
N GLU A 9 3.86 -16.32 0.14
CA GLU A 9 3.72 -15.47 -1.04
C GLU A 9 2.84 -14.24 -0.77
N LYS A 10 1.68 -14.46 -0.13
CA LYS A 10 0.72 -13.39 0.20
C LYS A 10 1.26 -12.44 1.27
N GLU A 11 1.98 -12.94 2.26
CA GLU A 11 2.66 -12.11 3.26
C GLU A 11 3.74 -11.23 2.62
N LEU A 12 4.52 -11.77 1.68
CA LEU A 12 5.52 -11.00 0.95
C LEU A 12 4.87 -9.92 0.08
N GLU A 13 3.76 -10.25 -0.60
CA GLU A 13 2.95 -9.30 -1.37
C GLU A 13 2.44 -8.17 -0.47
N ALA A 14 1.83 -8.48 0.68
CA ALA A 14 1.36 -7.50 1.64
C ALA A 14 2.51 -6.60 2.16
N LYS A 15 3.71 -7.16 2.35
CA LYS A 15 4.90 -6.39 2.76
C LYS A 15 5.34 -5.41 1.67
N LYS A 16 5.32 -5.82 0.39
CA LYS A 16 5.64 -4.95 -0.75
C LYS A 16 4.65 -3.80 -0.87
N LEU A 17 3.34 -4.11 -0.85
CA LEU A 17 2.28 -3.10 -0.91
C LEU A 17 2.36 -2.10 0.26
N LYS A 18 2.72 -2.57 1.46
CA LYS A 18 2.94 -1.68 2.61
C LYS A 18 4.12 -0.72 2.41
N LEU A 19 5.22 -1.21 1.82
CA LEU A 19 6.39 -0.37 1.53
C LEU A 19 6.06 0.67 0.46
N GLU A 20 5.36 0.26 -0.60
CA GLU A 20 4.90 1.14 -1.67
C GLU A 20 3.97 2.23 -1.15
N ALA A 21 2.96 1.87 -0.34
CA ALA A 21 2.07 2.84 0.28
C ALA A 21 2.84 3.85 1.16
N ALA A 22 3.86 3.41 1.90
CA ALA A 22 4.70 4.31 2.70
C ALA A 22 5.50 5.29 1.82
N GLY A 23 6.05 4.82 0.70
CA GLY A 23 6.73 5.66 -0.29
C GLY A 23 5.81 6.71 -0.90
N LEU A 24 4.59 6.32 -1.27
CA LEU A 24 3.58 7.23 -1.82
C LEU A 24 3.14 8.28 -0.80
N ILE A 25 2.99 7.92 0.48
CA ILE A 25 2.71 8.88 1.56
C ILE A 25 3.85 9.90 1.70
N SER A 26 5.11 9.45 1.66
CA SER A 26 6.26 10.36 1.71
C SER A 26 6.23 11.32 0.53
N LEU A 27 6.03 10.80 -0.69
CA LEU A 27 5.95 11.61 -1.89
C LEU A 27 4.85 12.66 -1.81
N VAL A 28 3.65 12.31 -1.35
CA VAL A 28 2.55 13.28 -1.19
C VAL A 28 2.93 14.39 -0.21
N ARG A 29 3.58 14.05 0.92
CA ARG A 29 4.03 15.04 1.89
C ARG A 29 5.11 15.96 1.33
N ASP A 30 6.04 15.40 0.57
CA ASP A 30 7.14 16.15 -0.04
C ASP A 30 6.63 17.10 -1.14
N LYS A 31 5.54 16.75 -1.84
CA LYS A 31 4.96 17.54 -2.94
C LYS A 31 3.89 18.54 -2.49
N LEU A 32 3.39 18.40 -1.26
CA LEU A 32 2.40 19.27 -0.64
C LEU A 32 2.95 19.86 0.66
N ASP A 33 4.13 20.50 0.59
CA ASP A 33 4.72 21.16 1.75
C ASP A 33 3.83 22.35 2.18
N PRO A 34 3.29 22.35 3.41
CA PRO A 34 2.42 23.43 3.88
C PRO A 34 3.11 24.78 4.06
N PHE A 35 4.45 24.84 3.99
CA PHE A 35 5.23 26.07 4.09
C PHE A 35 5.61 26.65 2.73
N GLU A 36 5.34 25.94 1.64
CA GLU A 36 5.61 26.38 0.28
C GLU A 36 4.44 27.22 -0.27
N ALA A 37 4.74 28.16 -1.17
CA ALA A 37 3.72 28.94 -1.86
C ALA A 37 2.84 28.01 -2.73
N VAL A 38 1.54 28.28 -2.82
CA VAL A 38 0.58 27.41 -3.53
C VAL A 38 0.97 27.22 -4.99
N GLU A 39 1.52 28.25 -5.62
CA GLU A 39 1.97 28.25 -7.01
C GLU A 39 3.21 27.38 -7.25
N CYS A 40 3.94 27.04 -6.20
CA CYS A 40 5.12 26.18 -6.23
C CYS A 40 4.80 24.71 -5.91
N LEU A 41 3.61 24.42 -5.37
CA LEU A 41 3.19 23.05 -5.06
C LEU A 41 3.04 22.20 -6.32
N GLU A 42 3.62 21.01 -6.30
CA GLU A 42 3.50 20.02 -7.39
C GLU A 42 2.19 19.22 -7.25
N ILE A 43 1.06 19.93 -7.29
CA ILE A 43 -0.29 19.42 -6.99
C ILE A 43 -0.65 18.21 -7.89
N GLU A 44 -0.33 18.26 -9.18
CA GLU A 44 -0.63 17.16 -10.12
C GLU A 44 0.12 15.87 -9.75
N VAL A 45 1.39 15.99 -9.34
CA VAL A 45 2.21 14.85 -8.90
C VAL A 45 1.65 14.29 -7.60
N ALA A 46 1.27 15.14 -6.66
CA ALA A 46 0.65 14.73 -5.41
C ALA A 46 -0.69 14.01 -5.64
N PHE A 47 -1.54 14.52 -6.55
CA PHE A 47 -2.80 13.87 -6.91
C PHE A 47 -2.58 12.49 -7.52
N GLN A 48 -1.64 12.34 -8.45
CA GLN A 48 -1.32 11.04 -9.03
C GLN A 48 -0.80 10.07 -7.96
N ALA A 49 0.08 10.53 -7.06
CA ALA A 49 0.58 9.73 -5.95
C ALA A 49 -0.55 9.29 -4.99
N MET A 50 -1.52 10.18 -4.71
CA MET A 50 -2.70 9.86 -3.90
C MET A 50 -3.61 8.83 -4.58
N ALA A 51 -3.83 8.94 -5.90
CA ALA A 51 -4.61 7.96 -6.66
C ALA A 51 -3.94 6.57 -6.61
N ASN A 52 -2.63 6.53 -6.80
CA ASN A 52 -1.85 5.29 -6.69
C ASN A 52 -1.93 4.73 -5.26
N LEU A 53 -1.80 5.59 -4.24
CA LEU A 53 -1.90 5.19 -2.83
C LEU A 53 -3.25 4.55 -2.52
N LEU A 54 -4.34 5.10 -3.05
CA LEU A 54 -5.68 4.53 -2.87
C LEU A 54 -5.74 3.11 -3.43
N SER A 55 -5.27 2.90 -4.66
CA SER A 55 -5.22 1.58 -5.30
C SER A 55 -4.37 0.59 -4.49
N THR A 56 -3.16 0.98 -4.08
CA THR A 56 -2.27 0.16 -3.26
C THR A 56 -2.90 -0.22 -1.92
N VAL A 57 -3.63 0.68 -1.27
CA VAL A 57 -4.31 0.41 0.00
C VAL A 57 -5.49 -0.56 -0.19
N ILE A 58 -6.24 -0.45 -1.29
CA ILE A 58 -7.32 -1.39 -1.62
C ILE A 58 -6.75 -2.79 -1.82
N GLU A 59 -5.69 -2.91 -2.61
CA GLU A 59 -4.99 -4.19 -2.83
C GLU A 59 -4.44 -4.77 -1.53
N LEU A 60 -3.77 -3.95 -0.71
CA LEU A 60 -3.25 -4.40 0.58
C LEU A 60 -4.35 -4.96 1.49
N ARG A 61 -5.54 -4.34 1.50
CA ARG A 61 -6.69 -4.84 2.25
C ARG A 61 -7.17 -6.18 1.71
N ALA A 62 -7.27 -6.31 0.38
CA ALA A 62 -7.65 -7.58 -0.26
C ALA A 62 -6.65 -8.70 0.07
N THR A 63 -5.35 -8.44 -0.07
CA THR A 63 -4.28 -9.40 0.26
C THR A 63 -4.33 -9.82 1.73
N ARG A 64 -4.59 -8.88 2.65
CA ARG A 64 -4.75 -9.21 4.09
C ARG A 64 -5.96 -10.11 4.34
N ASN A 65 -7.08 -9.84 3.69
CA ASN A 65 -8.27 -10.70 3.81
C ASN A 65 -7.98 -12.12 3.30
N GLU A 66 -7.18 -12.26 2.22
CA GLU A 66 -6.73 -13.57 1.74
C GLU A 66 -5.82 -14.29 2.75
N ILE A 67 -4.88 -13.57 3.37
CA ILE A 67 -4.02 -14.12 4.44
C ILE A 67 -4.88 -14.64 5.60
N ASP A 68 -5.83 -13.83 6.07
CA ASP A 68 -6.73 -14.21 7.17
C ASP A 68 -7.57 -15.44 6.81
N ALA A 69 -8.03 -15.56 5.56
CA ALA A 69 -8.74 -16.74 5.08
C ALA A 69 -7.84 -17.99 5.04
N ILE A 70 -6.57 -17.84 4.65
CA ILE A 70 -5.60 -18.94 4.65
C ILE A 70 -5.28 -19.39 6.07
N HIS A 71 -5.09 -18.45 7.00
CA HIS A 71 -4.91 -18.72 8.43
C HIS A 71 -6.09 -19.54 8.98
N LYS A 72 -7.33 -19.08 8.74
CA LYS A 72 -8.55 -19.83 9.13
C LYS A 72 -8.58 -21.24 8.55
N ALA A 73 -8.19 -21.43 7.28
CA ALA A 73 -8.14 -22.73 6.63
C ALA A 73 -7.04 -23.65 7.19
N LEU A 74 -5.97 -23.07 7.74
CA LEU A 74 -4.88 -23.77 8.42
C LEU A 74 -5.18 -24.08 9.90
N GLY A 75 -6.27 -23.53 10.45
CA GLY A 75 -6.63 -23.69 11.87
C GLY A 75 -5.83 -22.79 12.81
N SER A 76 -5.25 -21.71 12.29
CA SER A 76 -4.43 -20.71 12.99
C SER A 76 -5.08 -19.35 12.98
#